data_AF-T1BE85-F1
#
_entry.id   AF-T1BE85-F1
#
_cell.length_a   1.000
_cell.length_b   1.000
_cell.length_c   1.000
_cell.angle_alpha   90.00
_cell.angle_beta   90.00
_cell.angle_gamma   90.00
#
_symmetry.space_group_name_H-M   'P 1'
#
loop_
_entity.id
_entity.type
_entity.pdbx_description
1 polymer ?
#
loop_
_entity_poly.entity_id
_entity_poly.type
_entity_poly.pdbx_seq_one_letter_code
_entity_poly.pdbx_strand_id
1 'polypeptide(L)'
;DRPRDSTDGFVGPDPTPASLIDPREAEKQIRALLPSEAEITQLFFEPETGEVTIEASNPGAAIGRGGSVLNDLKRKIGWVPTVVRTPPIPSKTVEEVRTHLRNVFDDRRSFLKKVGVRIAREPTPE
;
A
#
# COMPACT_ATOMS: atom_id res chain seq x y z
N ASP A 1 16.83 26.45 -0.47
CA ASP A 1 15.56 26.03 -1.09
C ASP A 1 15.81 24.84 -2.00
N ARG A 2 15.34 23.65 -1.65
CA ARG A 2 15.33 22.50 -2.57
C ARG A 2 13.92 22.40 -3.17
N PRO A 3 13.76 22.26 -4.49
CA PRO A 3 12.43 22.15 -5.07
C PRO A 3 11.81 20.86 -4.55
N ARG A 4 10.58 20.96 -4.03
CA ARG A 4 9.74 19.80 -3.74
C ARG A 4 9.51 19.12 -5.09
N ASP A 5 10.13 17.97 -5.26
CA ASP A 5 9.97 17.12 -6.44
C ASP A 5 8.47 16.83 -6.60
N SER A 6 7.90 17.36 -7.68
CA SER A 6 6.50 17.23 -8.04
C SER A 6 6.25 15.83 -8.59
N THR A 7 6.30 14.83 -7.72
CA THR A 7 5.56 13.59 -7.90
C THR A 7 4.26 13.72 -7.11
N ASP A 8 3.44 14.71 -7.49
CA ASP A 8 2.03 14.65 -7.15
C ASP A 8 1.47 13.50 -7.99
N GLY A 9 1.53 12.31 -7.38
CA GLY A 9 1.16 11.06 -8.02
C GLY A 9 -0.26 11.22 -8.55
N PHE A 10 -0.43 10.97 -9.84
CA PHE A 10 -1.76 10.85 -10.42
C PHE A 10 -2.50 9.71 -9.69
N VAL A 11 -3.27 10.05 -8.67
CA VAL A 11 -4.21 9.17 -7.99
C VAL A 11 -5.40 9.03 -8.93
N GLY A 12 -5.28 8.09 -9.87
CA GLY A 12 -6.45 7.54 -10.56
C GLY A 12 -7.46 7.02 -9.51
N PRO A 13 -8.74 6.79 -9.89
CA PRO A 13 -9.79 6.46 -8.93
C PRO A 13 -9.33 5.33 -8.01
N ASP A 14 -9.45 5.56 -6.69
CA ASP A 14 -9.05 4.59 -5.67
C ASP A 14 -9.67 3.22 -6.00
N PRO A 15 -8.89 2.13 -5.99
CA PRO A 15 -9.43 0.82 -6.30
C PRO A 15 -10.55 0.51 -5.32
N THR A 16 -11.75 0.21 -5.84
CA THR A 16 -12.84 -0.26 -5.01
C THR A 16 -12.47 -1.62 -4.40
N PRO A 17 -12.66 -1.84 -3.08
CA PRO A 17 -12.26 -3.09 -2.41
C PRO A 17 -12.79 -4.38 -3.05
N ALA A 18 -13.84 -4.29 -3.87
CA ALA A 18 -14.44 -5.41 -4.59
C ALA A 18 -13.62 -5.92 -5.79
N SER A 19 -12.63 -5.17 -6.29
CA SER A 19 -11.78 -5.60 -7.42
C SER A 19 -10.35 -5.98 -7.02
N LEU A 20 -10.04 -6.03 -5.71
CA LEU A 20 -8.74 -6.44 -5.21
C LEU A 20 -8.68 -7.96 -5.18
N ILE A 21 -7.62 -8.54 -5.75
CA ILE A 21 -7.34 -9.97 -5.54
C ILE A 21 -6.85 -10.20 -4.11
N ASP A 22 -7.00 -11.43 -3.61
CA ASP A 22 -6.53 -11.82 -2.27
C ASP A 22 -5.05 -11.43 -2.06
N PRO A 23 -4.66 -10.87 -0.89
CA PRO A 23 -3.29 -10.47 -0.62
C PRO A 23 -2.24 -11.56 -0.86
N ARG A 24 -2.57 -12.84 -0.62
CA ARG A 24 -1.65 -13.95 -0.84
C ARG A 24 -1.42 -14.21 -2.33
N GLU A 25 -2.46 -14.07 -3.14
CA GLU A 25 -2.35 -14.17 -4.59
C GLU A 25 -1.63 -12.96 -5.18
N ALA A 26 -1.90 -11.76 -4.66
CA ALA A 26 -1.15 -10.56 -5.00
C ALA A 26 0.34 -10.72 -4.69
N GLU A 27 0.70 -11.22 -3.50
CA GLU A 27 2.09 -11.48 -3.13
C GLU A 27 2.81 -12.40 -4.14
N LYS A 28 2.18 -13.50 -4.55
CA LYS A 28 2.76 -14.40 -5.56
C LYS A 28 3.03 -13.67 -6.88
N GLN A 29 2.07 -12.88 -7.36
CA GLN A 29 2.23 -12.13 -8.61
C GLN A 29 3.29 -11.04 -8.50
N ILE A 30 3.35 -10.33 -7.37
CA ILE A 30 4.38 -9.32 -7.07
C ILE A 30 5.77 -9.96 -7.16
N ARG A 31 5.99 -11.08 -6.45
CA ARG A 31 7.28 -11.77 -6.45
C ARG A 31 7.66 -12.39 -7.79
N ALA A 32 6.68 -12.77 -8.60
CA ALA A 32 6.92 -13.32 -9.94
C ALA A 32 7.21 -12.25 -11.00
N LEU A 33 6.64 -11.05 -10.85
CA LEU A 33 6.77 -9.97 -11.82
C LEU A 33 8.00 -9.09 -11.57
N LEU A 34 8.32 -8.85 -10.30
CA LEU A 34 9.43 -7.99 -9.93
C LEU A 34 10.78 -8.68 -10.20
N PRO A 35 11.77 -7.95 -10.72
CA PRO A 35 13.11 -8.48 -10.95
C PRO A 35 13.78 -8.89 -9.63
N SER A 36 14.58 -9.97 -9.65
CA SER A 36 15.35 -10.42 -8.48
C SER A 36 16.28 -9.35 -7.93
N GLU A 37 16.78 -8.48 -8.81
CA GLU A 37 17.65 -7.34 -8.52
C GLU A 37 16.97 -6.26 -7.67
N ALA A 38 15.64 -6.29 -7.54
CA ALA A 38 14.92 -5.44 -6.60
C ALA A 38 15.19 -5.82 -5.14
N GLU A 39 15.49 -7.11 -4.88
CA GLU A 39 15.71 -7.65 -3.54
C GLU A 39 14.58 -7.27 -2.58
N ILE A 40 13.38 -7.81 -2.84
CA ILE A 40 12.19 -7.57 -2.01
C ILE A 40 12.40 -8.18 -0.62
N THR A 41 12.29 -7.37 0.42
CA THR A 41 12.41 -7.82 1.80
C THR A 41 11.05 -8.06 2.44
N GLN A 42 10.08 -7.17 2.24
CA GLN A 42 8.77 -7.24 2.90
C GLN A 42 7.65 -6.68 2.01
N LEU A 43 6.43 -7.18 2.24
CA LEU A 43 5.20 -6.70 1.60
C LEU A 43 4.15 -6.38 2.67
N PHE A 44 3.65 -5.14 2.64
CA PHE A 44 2.62 -4.67 3.56
C PHE A 44 1.35 -4.29 2.79
N PHE A 45 0.30 -5.07 3.00
CA PHE A 45 -1.00 -4.82 2.40
C PHE A 45 -1.88 -4.01 3.36
N GLU A 46 -2.51 -2.97 2.83
CA GLU A 46 -3.48 -2.12 3.52
C GLU A 46 -4.84 -2.25 2.80
N PRO A 47 -5.69 -3.22 3.20
CA PRO A 47 -6.91 -3.52 2.46
C PRO A 47 -7.97 -2.42 2.55
N GLU A 48 -7.84 -1.48 3.49
CA GLU A 48 -8.73 -0.33 3.60
C GLU A 48 -8.57 0.66 2.45
N THR A 49 -7.33 0.86 2.00
CA THR A 49 -6.97 1.77 0.90
C THR A 49 -6.74 1.03 -0.41
N GLY A 50 -6.58 -0.30 -0.36
CA GLY A 50 -6.21 -1.10 -1.52
C GLY A 50 -4.75 -0.87 -1.93
N GLU A 51 -3.90 -0.48 -0.98
CA GLU A 51 -2.49 -0.22 -1.21
C GLU A 51 -1.61 -1.40 -0.79
N VAL A 52 -0.49 -1.57 -1.49
CA VAL A 52 0.58 -2.48 -1.10
C VAL A 52 1.91 -1.75 -1.08
N THR A 53 2.55 -1.69 0.09
CA THR A 53 3.91 -1.18 0.24
C THR A 53 4.91 -2.31 0.03
N ILE A 54 5.83 -2.12 -0.90
CA ILE A 54 6.90 -3.04 -1.26
C ILE A 54 8.22 -2.48 -0.70
N GLU A 55 8.77 -3.14 0.31
CA GLU A 55 10.12 -2.84 0.81
C GLU A 55 11.15 -3.60 -0.02
N ALA A 56 12.12 -2.87 -0.58
CA ALA A 56 13.14 -3.39 -1.47
C ALA A 56 14.52 -2.76 -1.17
N SER A 57 15.60 -3.56 -1.23
CA SER A 57 16.97 -3.01 -1.11
C SER A 57 17.29 -2.09 -2.30
N ASN A 58 16.74 -2.41 -3.48
CA ASN A 58 16.90 -1.65 -4.72
C ASN A 58 15.54 -1.19 -5.30
N PRO A 59 14.97 -0.09 -4.78
CA PRO A 59 13.68 0.43 -5.25
C PRO A 59 13.65 0.75 -6.75
N GLY A 60 14.75 1.20 -7.33
CA GLY A 60 14.81 1.57 -8.75
C GLY A 60 14.54 0.38 -9.69
N ALA A 61 15.05 -0.81 -9.33
CA ALA A 61 14.76 -2.03 -10.07
C ALA A 61 13.28 -2.45 -9.93
N ALA A 62 12.68 -2.29 -8.75
CA ALA A 62 11.26 -2.56 -8.55
C ALA A 62 10.33 -1.59 -9.30
N ILE A 63 10.72 -0.32 -9.42
CA ILE A 63 9.94 0.71 -10.13
C ILE A 63 10.01 0.51 -11.65
N GLY A 64 11.19 0.13 -12.15
CA GLY A 64 11.47 0.04 -13.59
C GLY A 64 11.59 1.41 -14.25
N ARG A 65 12.01 1.42 -15.53
CA ARG A 65 12.15 2.68 -16.28
C ARG A 65 10.79 3.34 -16.44
N GLY A 66 10.67 4.59 -16.00
CA GLY A 66 9.45 5.39 -16.07
C GLY A 66 8.24 4.77 -15.33
N GLY A 67 8.47 3.90 -14.32
CA GLY A 67 7.39 3.25 -13.58
C GLY A 67 6.67 2.12 -14.33
N SER A 68 7.25 1.63 -15.43
CA SER A 68 6.67 0.55 -16.25
C SER A 68 6.29 -0.70 -15.43
N VAL A 69 7.18 -1.14 -14.55
CA VAL A 69 6.98 -2.34 -13.73
C VAL A 69 5.84 -2.15 -12.74
N LEU A 70 5.76 -1.00 -12.05
CA LEU A 70 4.66 -0.69 -11.14
C LEU A 70 3.32 -0.54 -11.84
N ASN A 71 3.31 0.07 -13.01
CA ASN A 71 2.08 0.20 -13.80
C ASN A 71 1.57 -1.16 -14.25
N ASP A 72 2.47 -2.06 -14.66
CA ASP A 72 2.12 -3.43 -15.06
C ASP A 72 1.59 -4.22 -13.86
N LEU A 73 2.23 -4.06 -12.71
CA LEU A 73 1.80 -4.68 -11.47
C LEU A 73 0.40 -4.22 -11.07
N LYS A 74 0.18 -2.89 -11.00
CA LYS A 74 -1.12 -2.27 -10.66
C LYS A 74 -2.25 -2.83 -11.52
N ARG A 75 -2.03 -2.99 -12.84
CA ARG A 75 -3.05 -3.55 -13.75
C ARG A 75 -3.35 -5.03 -13.50
N LYS A 76 -2.37 -5.82 -13.04
CA LYS A 76 -2.54 -7.26 -12.81
C LYS A 76 -3.16 -7.58 -11.46
N ILE A 77 -2.76 -6.87 -10.41
CA ILE A 77 -3.18 -7.20 -9.03
C ILE A 77 -4.33 -6.32 -8.52
N GLY A 78 -4.59 -5.16 -9.15
CA GLY A 78 -5.63 -4.21 -8.72
C GLY A 78 -5.24 -3.38 -7.49
N TRP A 79 -4.25 -3.80 -6.71
CA TRP A 79 -3.65 -3.02 -5.63
C TRP A 79 -2.85 -1.84 -6.19
N VAL A 80 -2.82 -0.72 -5.46
CA VAL A 80 -1.93 0.41 -5.72
C VAL A 80 -0.58 0.13 -5.08
N PRO A 81 0.48 -0.14 -5.87
CA PRO A 81 1.78 -0.46 -5.31
C PRO A 81 2.56 0.82 -5.01
N THR A 82 3.17 0.89 -3.82
CA THR A 82 4.17 1.88 -3.45
C THR A 82 5.48 1.16 -3.14
N VAL A 83 6.62 1.74 -3.53
CA VAL A 83 7.93 1.14 -3.30
C VAL A 83 8.72 2.02 -2.36
N VAL A 84 9.25 1.41 -1.31
CA VAL A 84 10.12 2.08 -0.34
C VAL A 84 11.41 1.30 -0.17
N ARG A 85 12.47 1.99 0.24
CA ARG A 85 13.74 1.36 0.55
C ARG A 85 13.61 0.54 1.84
N THR A 86 14.15 -0.68 1.84
CA THR A 86 14.29 -1.47 3.06
C THR A 86 15.01 -0.66 4.15
N PRO A 87 14.44 -0.55 5.37
CA PRO A 87 15.10 0.12 6.48
C PRO A 87 16.47 -0.52 6.78
N PRO A 88 17.53 0.26 7.05
CA PRO A 88 18.85 -0.29 7.38
C PRO A 88 18.85 -1.20 8.62
N ILE A 89 17.94 -0.95 9.56
CA ILE A 89 17.73 -1.76 10.75
C ILE A 89 16.24 -2.09 10.84
N PRO A 90 15.85 -3.38 10.81
CA PRO A 90 14.45 -3.76 10.97
C PRO A 90 14.00 -3.52 12.41
N SER A 91 12.79 -2.96 12.58
CA SER A 91 12.17 -2.78 13.89
C SER A 91 11.10 -3.83 14.13
N LYS A 92 11.36 -4.72 15.10
CA LYS A 92 10.39 -5.74 15.53
C LYS A 92 9.07 -5.11 16.00
N THR A 93 9.13 -3.98 16.70
CA THR A 93 7.91 -3.26 17.14
C THR A 93 7.07 -2.77 15.96
N VAL A 94 7.71 -2.23 14.90
CA VAL A 94 6.98 -1.78 13.71
C VAL A 94 6.32 -2.95 13.00
N GLU A 95 7.03 -4.08 12.88
CA GLU A 95 6.50 -5.31 12.28
C GLU A 95 5.30 -5.86 13.07
N GLU A 96 5.40 -5.93 14.40
CA GLU A 96 4.33 -6.39 15.28
C GLU A 96 3.10 -5.49 15.20
N VAL A 97 3.30 -4.16 15.20
CA VAL A 97 2.20 -3.19 15.04
C VAL A 97 1.52 -3.38 13.68
N ARG A 98 2.28 -3.47 12.58
CA ARG A 98 1.71 -3.69 11.23
C ARG A 98 0.95 -5.02 11.14
N THR A 99 1.49 -6.07 11.73
CA THR A 99 0.84 -7.40 11.79
C THR A 99 -0.45 -7.33 12.60
N HIS A 100 -0.43 -6.66 13.76
CA HIS A 100 -1.63 -6.46 14.57
C HIS A 100 -2.71 -5.71 13.80
N LEU A 101 -2.36 -4.59 13.15
CA LEU A 101 -3.31 -3.80 12.35
C LEU A 101 -3.95 -4.62 11.21
N ARG A 102 -3.20 -5.54 10.59
CA ARG A 102 -3.73 -6.47 9.59
C ARG A 102 -4.71 -7.48 10.21
N ASN A 103 -4.39 -8.01 11.39
CA ASN A 103 -5.23 -9.00 12.07
C ASN A 103 -6.57 -8.42 12.55
N VAL A 104 -6.60 -7.13 12.91
CA VAL A 104 -7.82 -6.45 13.39
C VAL A 104 -8.57 -5.71 12.27
N PHE A 105 -8.30 -6.03 11.01
CA PHE A 105 -8.84 -5.32 9.84
C PHE A 105 -10.36 -5.10 9.90
N ASP A 106 -11.14 -6.17 10.11
CA ASP A 106 -12.61 -6.09 10.07
C ASP A 106 -13.16 -5.21 11.21
N ASP A 107 -12.60 -5.34 12.41
CA ASP A 107 -12.97 -4.55 13.58
C ASP A 107 -12.60 -3.08 13.39
N ARG A 108 -11.39 -2.81 12.90
CA ARG A 108 -10.90 -1.46 12.60
C ARG A 108 -11.77 -0.79 11.54
N ARG A 109 -12.14 -1.51 10.48
CA ARG A 109 -13.03 -1.02 9.42
C ARG A 109 -14.41 -0.64 9.97
N SER A 110 -15.00 -1.48 10.82
CA SER A 110 -16.28 -1.20 11.49
C SER A 110 -16.19 0.04 12.37
N PHE A 111 -15.10 0.18 13.13
CA PHE A 111 -14.82 1.34 13.96
C PHE A 111 -14.70 2.63 13.12
N LEU A 112 -13.87 2.63 12.06
CA LEU A 112 -13.66 3.81 11.22
C LEU A 112 -14.94 4.28 10.53
N LYS A 113 -15.81 3.36 10.09
CA LYS A 113 -17.14 3.72 9.55
C LYS A 113 -17.99 4.45 10.58
N LYS A 114 -18.05 3.97 11.82
CA LYS A 114 -18.80 4.63 12.91
C LYS A 114 -18.26 6.02 13.21
N VAL A 115 -16.94 6.16 13.25
CA VAL A 115 -16.27 7.46 13.46
C VAL A 115 -16.59 8.42 12.33
N GLY A 116 -16.47 7.98 11.07
CA GLY A 116 -16.77 8.80 9.89
C GLY A 116 -18.20 9.33 9.89
N VAL A 117 -19.20 8.47 10.16
CA VAL A 117 -20.61 8.89 10.27
C VAL A 117 -20.81 9.90 11.40
N ARG A 118 -20.14 9.73 12.54
CA ARG A 118 -20.25 10.66 13.66
C ARG A 118 -19.62 12.02 13.37
N ILE A 119 -18.53 12.06 12.60
CA ILE A 119 -17.87 13.30 12.18
C ILE A 119 -18.71 14.03 11.14
N ALA A 120 -19.30 13.31 10.18
CA ALA A 120 -20.06 13.88 9.07
C ALA A 120 -21.52 14.26 9.42
N ARG A 121 -21.94 14.12 10.69
CA ARG A 121 -23.29 14.50 11.12
C ARG A 121 -23.49 16.01 11.04
N GLU A 122 -24.73 16.45 10.84
CA GLU A 122 -25.06 17.86 10.92
C GLU A 122 -24.70 18.43 12.30
N PRO A 123 -24.15 19.66 12.36
CA PRO A 123 -23.91 20.33 13.63
C PRO A 123 -25.23 20.52 14.37
N THR A 124 -25.21 20.35 15.69
CA THR A 124 -26.39 20.64 16.50
C THR A 124 -26.71 22.14 16.35
N PRO A 125 -27.97 22.52 16.05
CA PRO A 125 -28.36 23.92 16.04
C PRO A 125 -28.07 24.56 17.40
N GLU A 126 -27.62 25.82 17.40
CA GLU A 126 -27.43 26.63 18.62
C GLU A 126 -28.74 26.88 19.36
#